data_AF-L2GGI4-F1
#
_entry.id   AF-L2GGI4-F1
#
_cell.length_a   1.000
_cell.length_b   1.000
_cell.length_c   1.000
_cell.angle_alpha   90.00
_cell.angle_beta   90.00
_cell.angle_gamma   90.00
#
_symmetry.space_group_name_H-M   'P 1'
#
loop_
_entity.id
_entity.type
_entity.pdbx_description
1 polymer ?
#
loop_
_entity_poly.entity_id
_entity_poly.type
_entity_poly.pdbx_seq_one_letter_code
_entity_poly.pdbx_strand_id
1 'polypeptide(L)'
;MLERFSGDQDGVPLFLFSALNVIIVLATPQRSSDGSILDEDANFHDLLAVLKGMNGILRHSWGSLSDSPLAPLLNHGAERWVFQQQLSQAELGYLSPDSSLDELAARLNAEVADVTELVVYARVIDMLRDATQWVHLWEGADALIWIYRSLEDFIPLLELRTQEALSVLAHFAVILKRCENQWWLQGWAVQIMSGVYQQLDYDHKHWIYRPAAEIGWIFPNSRE
;
A
#
# COMPACT_ATOMS: atom_id res chain seq x y z
N MET A 1 38.73 27.23 10.29
CA MET A 1 38.46 25.90 9.72
C MET A 1 37.23 25.37 10.45
N LEU A 2 36.05 25.82 10.03
CA LEU A 2 34.78 25.43 10.61
C LEU A 2 34.25 24.30 9.73
N GLU A 3 34.16 23.09 10.31
CA GLU A 3 33.46 21.96 9.72
C GLU A 3 32.03 22.38 9.42
N ARG A 4 31.74 22.57 8.13
CA ARG A 4 30.37 22.60 7.63
C ARG A 4 29.80 21.21 7.88
N PHE A 5 28.82 21.12 8.77
CA PHE A 5 27.99 19.94 8.96
C PHE A 5 27.57 19.35 7.61
N SER A 6 28.07 18.15 7.34
CA SER A 6 27.80 17.29 6.20
C SER A 6 26.44 16.59 6.33
N GLY A 7 25.38 17.31 6.67
CA GLY A 7 24.02 16.74 6.75
C GLY A 7 23.40 16.46 5.37
N ASP A 8 24.00 17.00 4.31
CA ASP A 8 23.39 17.06 2.98
C ASP A 8 23.99 16.04 1.98
N GLN A 9 25.12 15.40 2.32
CA GLN A 9 25.83 14.48 1.41
C GLN A 9 25.31 13.03 1.42
N ASP A 10 24.57 12.63 2.47
CA ASP A 10 24.15 11.25 2.65
C ASP A 10 22.70 10.97 2.18
N GLY A 11 21.98 11.97 1.69
CA GLY A 11 20.56 11.85 1.31
C GLY A 11 20.31 10.80 0.21
N VAL A 12 21.16 10.79 -0.82
CA VAL A 12 21.07 9.84 -1.94
C VAL A 12 21.34 8.39 -1.48
N PRO A 13 22.47 8.06 -0.83
CA PRO A 13 22.70 6.72 -0.30
C PRO A 13 21.61 6.24 0.66
N LEU A 14 21.13 7.10 1.57
CA LEU A 14 20.08 6.75 2.53
C LEU A 14 18.74 6.47 1.86
N PHE A 15 18.36 7.25 0.85
CA PHE A 15 17.16 7.02 0.07
C PHE A 15 17.23 5.68 -0.68
N LEU A 16 18.32 5.43 -1.40
CA LEU A 16 18.51 4.17 -2.14
C LEU A 16 18.49 2.98 -1.19
N PHE A 17 19.19 3.08 -0.06
CA PHE A 17 19.17 2.04 0.97
C PHE A 17 17.74 1.78 1.47
N SER A 18 16.96 2.84 1.72
CA SER A 18 15.59 2.73 2.22
C SER A 18 14.64 2.12 1.20
N ALA A 19 14.70 2.56 -0.06
CA ALA A 19 13.91 1.97 -1.16
C ALA A 19 14.25 0.49 -1.36
N LEU A 20 15.54 0.13 -1.32
CA LEU A 20 15.98 -1.25 -1.38
C LEU A 20 15.52 -2.04 -0.16
N ASN A 21 15.51 -1.44 1.04
CA ASN A 21 15.04 -2.11 2.24
C ASN A 21 13.55 -2.45 2.17
N VAL A 22 12.71 -1.57 1.59
CA VAL A 22 11.31 -1.88 1.30
C VAL A 22 11.21 -3.10 0.38
N ILE A 23 11.96 -3.11 -0.73
CA ILE A 23 11.97 -4.24 -1.67
C ILE A 23 12.47 -5.51 -0.99
N ILE A 24 13.49 -5.44 -0.13
CA ILE A 24 14.03 -6.59 0.60
C ILE A 24 13.00 -7.14 1.57
N VAL A 25 12.33 -6.30 2.37
CA VAL A 25 11.25 -6.73 3.27
C VAL A 25 10.14 -7.41 2.48
N LEU A 26 9.72 -6.83 1.35
CA LEU A 26 8.71 -7.42 0.48
C LEU A 26 9.21 -8.73 -0.17
N ALA A 27 10.47 -8.81 -0.58
CA ALA A 27 11.04 -9.98 -1.23
C ALA A 27 11.39 -11.13 -0.29
N THR A 28 11.52 -10.88 1.02
CA THR A 28 12.06 -11.88 1.95
C THR A 28 11.09 -13.07 2.03
N PRO A 29 11.52 -14.27 1.55
CA PRO A 29 10.64 -15.42 1.51
C PRO A 29 10.27 -15.83 2.92
N GLN A 30 8.97 -16.00 3.15
CA GLN A 30 8.41 -16.32 4.44
C GLN A 30 8.69 -17.78 4.77
N ARG A 31 9.79 -18.06 5.49
CA ARG A 31 10.08 -19.40 6.01
C ARG A 31 9.09 -19.75 7.11
N SER A 32 7.97 -20.37 6.73
CA SER A 32 7.23 -21.27 7.59
C SER A 32 8.07 -22.55 7.75
N SER A 33 9.01 -22.54 8.71
CA SER A 33 9.88 -23.69 9.00
C SER A 33 9.35 -24.64 10.08
N ASP A 34 8.25 -24.31 10.73
CA ASP A 34 7.57 -25.20 11.66
C ASP A 34 6.08 -24.82 11.68
N GLY A 35 5.18 -25.78 11.75
CA GLY A 35 3.73 -25.64 11.56
C GLY A 35 2.99 -24.89 12.67
N SER A 36 3.57 -23.79 13.17
CA SER A 36 3.02 -22.89 14.16
C SER A 36 2.78 -21.53 13.51
N ILE A 37 1.51 -21.12 13.50
CA ILE A 37 1.06 -19.77 13.14
C ILE A 37 1.58 -18.83 14.22
N LEU A 38 2.77 -18.28 14.02
CA LEU A 38 3.25 -17.15 14.81
C LEU A 38 3.56 -16.00 13.85
N ASP A 39 2.67 -15.01 13.96
CA ASP A 39 2.78 -13.61 13.55
C ASP A 39 2.87 -13.30 12.05
N GLU A 40 1.82 -13.69 11.30
CA GLU A 40 1.48 -13.04 10.01
C GLU A 40 1.46 -11.49 10.13
N ASP A 41 1.17 -10.99 11.34
CA ASP A 41 1.15 -9.59 11.74
C ASP A 41 2.53 -8.91 11.84
N ALA A 42 3.59 -9.62 12.24
CA ALA A 42 4.91 -9.01 12.44
C ALA A 42 5.51 -8.50 11.14
N ASN A 43 5.34 -9.26 10.04
CA ASN A 43 5.89 -8.91 8.74
C ASN A 43 5.21 -7.67 8.13
N PHE A 44 3.90 -7.55 8.30
CA PHE A 44 3.19 -6.36 7.84
C PHE A 44 3.56 -5.15 8.69
N HIS A 45 3.70 -5.32 10.00
CA HIS A 45 4.22 -4.26 10.88
C HIS A 45 5.63 -3.81 10.47
N ASP A 46 6.53 -4.74 10.12
CA ASP A 46 7.87 -4.43 9.60
C ASP A 46 7.80 -3.62 8.30
N LEU A 47 6.89 -3.98 7.38
CA LEU A 47 6.65 -3.20 6.16
C LEU A 47 6.21 -1.76 6.49
N LEU A 48 5.25 -1.58 7.41
CA LEU A 48 4.80 -0.25 7.83
C LEU A 48 5.94 0.55 8.48
N ALA A 49 6.78 -0.10 9.29
CA ALA A 49 7.93 0.53 9.93
C ALA A 49 8.98 1.01 8.92
N VAL A 50 9.31 0.19 7.91
CA VAL A 50 10.26 0.57 6.87
C VAL A 50 9.71 1.69 5.98
N LEU A 51 8.41 1.66 5.64
CA LEU A 51 7.77 2.73 4.87
C LEU A 51 7.77 4.07 5.64
N LYS A 52 7.49 4.04 6.95
CA LYS A 52 7.63 5.22 7.82
C LYS A 52 9.05 5.77 7.84
N GLY A 53 10.04 4.89 7.96
CA GLY A 53 11.46 5.27 7.94
C GLY A 53 11.84 5.95 6.62
N MET A 54 11.42 5.38 5.49
CA MET A 54 11.65 5.95 4.17
C MET A 54 10.99 7.32 4.00
N ASN A 55 9.78 7.53 4.53
CA ASN A 55 9.11 8.82 4.50
C ASN A 55 9.87 9.90 5.29
N GLY A 56 10.37 9.55 6.48
CA GLY A 56 11.21 10.45 7.28
C GLY A 56 12.46 10.91 6.52
N ILE A 57 13.12 9.99 5.82
CA ILE A 57 14.30 10.28 5.00
C ILE A 57 13.92 11.14 3.79
N LEU A 58 12.85 10.81 3.08
CA LEU A 58 12.37 11.59 1.93
C LEU A 58 12.06 13.04 2.33
N ARG A 59 11.32 13.25 3.42
CA ARG A 59 10.97 14.60 3.91
C ARG A 59 12.19 15.40 4.35
N HIS A 60 13.15 14.76 5.00
CA HIS A 60 14.33 15.45 5.51
C HIS A 60 15.37 15.74 4.42
N SER A 61 15.54 14.82 3.46
CA SER A 61 16.59 14.87 2.44
C SER A 61 16.09 15.29 1.06
N TRP A 62 14.83 15.71 0.91
CA TRP A 62 14.26 16.09 -0.39
C TRP A 62 15.11 17.13 -1.13
N GLY A 63 15.60 18.17 -0.44
CA GLY A 63 16.44 19.20 -1.06
C GLY A 63 17.73 18.65 -1.68
N SER A 64 18.44 17.78 -0.95
CA SER A 64 19.63 17.07 -1.46
C SER A 64 19.26 16.16 -2.64
N LEU A 65 18.14 15.43 -2.53
CA LEU A 65 17.69 14.50 -3.56
C LEU A 65 17.28 15.21 -4.85
N SER A 66 16.61 16.36 -4.76
CA SER A 66 16.17 17.15 -5.92
C SER A 66 17.33 17.78 -6.69
N ASP A 67 18.46 18.05 -6.01
CA ASP A 67 19.68 18.58 -6.64
C ASP A 67 20.66 17.47 -7.05
N SER A 68 20.31 16.21 -6.79
CA SER A 68 21.19 15.07 -7.02
C SER A 68 21.10 14.50 -8.46
N PRO A 69 22.07 13.65 -8.86
CA PRO A 69 21.96 12.88 -10.10
C PRO A 69 20.77 11.91 -10.16
N LEU A 70 20.11 11.62 -9.03
CA LEU A 70 18.89 10.82 -8.98
C LEU A 70 17.62 11.63 -9.25
N ALA A 71 17.69 12.97 -9.24
CA ALA A 71 16.54 13.83 -9.47
C ALA A 71 15.73 13.48 -10.73
N PRO A 72 16.36 13.13 -11.88
CA PRO A 72 15.60 12.70 -13.07
C PRO A 72 14.73 11.46 -12.83
N LEU A 73 15.20 10.48 -12.03
CA LEU A 73 14.44 9.28 -11.70
C LEU A 73 13.24 9.62 -10.80
N LEU A 74 13.47 10.46 -9.78
CA LEU A 74 12.43 10.89 -8.84
C LEU A 74 11.36 11.73 -9.54
N ASN A 75 11.78 12.68 -10.36
CA ASN A 75 10.88 13.53 -11.14
C ASN A 75 10.09 12.71 -12.15
N HIS A 76 10.73 11.77 -12.86
CA HIS A 76 10.03 10.91 -13.81
C HIS A 76 8.94 10.07 -13.16
N GLY A 77 9.22 9.47 -12.00
CA GLY A 77 8.21 8.74 -11.23
C GLY A 77 7.06 9.64 -10.77
N ALA A 78 7.36 10.86 -10.29
CA ALA A 78 6.36 11.83 -9.87
C ALA A 78 5.48 12.32 -11.04
N GLU A 79 6.09 12.61 -12.19
CA GLU A 79 5.39 13.05 -13.41
C GLU A 79 4.50 11.94 -13.97
N ARG A 80 5.00 10.71 -14.04
CA ARG A 80 4.23 9.56 -14.53
C ARG A 80 3.01 9.28 -13.64
N TRP A 81 3.17 9.39 -12.31
CA TRP A 81 2.06 9.31 -11.38
C TRP A 81 1.00 10.39 -11.63
N VAL A 82 1.42 11.66 -11.73
CA VAL A 82 0.49 12.78 -11.96
C VAL A 82 -0.23 12.63 -13.29
N PHE A 83 0.48 12.18 -14.33
CA PHE A 83 -0.09 11.92 -15.64
C PHE A 83 -1.17 10.83 -15.61
N GLN A 84 -0.90 9.70 -14.93
CA GLN A 84 -1.89 8.64 -14.74
C GLN A 84 -3.14 9.16 -14.00
N GLN A 85 -2.95 9.94 -12.94
CA GLN A 85 -4.05 10.52 -12.17
C GLN A 85 -4.91 11.49 -13.00
N GLN A 86 -4.29 12.31 -13.86
CA GLN A 86 -5.01 13.23 -14.74
C GLN A 86 -5.80 12.51 -15.83
N LEU A 87 -5.24 11.42 -16.39
CA LEU A 87 -5.94 10.60 -17.36
C LEU A 87 -7.15 9.89 -16.74
N SER A 88 -7.01 9.31 -15.55
CA SER A 88 -8.13 8.73 -14.80
C SER A 88 -9.31 9.70 -14.71
N GLN A 89 -9.05 10.96 -14.31
CA GLN A 89 -10.09 11.98 -14.13
C GLN A 89 -10.78 12.37 -15.43
N ALA A 90 -10.08 12.32 -16.56
CA ALA A 90 -10.64 12.62 -17.88
C ALA A 90 -11.49 11.47 -18.44
N GLU A 91 -11.21 10.22 -18.05
CA GLU A 91 -11.89 9.01 -18.53
C GLU A 91 -13.09 8.57 -17.68
N LEU A 92 -13.38 9.26 -16.57
CA LEU A 92 -14.53 9.05 -15.67
C LEU A 92 -15.92 9.07 -16.35
N GLY A 93 -16.01 9.40 -17.64
CA GLY A 93 -17.25 9.36 -18.42
C GLY A 93 -17.68 7.98 -18.94
N TYR A 94 -16.82 6.94 -18.89
CA TYR A 94 -17.08 5.66 -19.59
C TYR A 94 -16.97 4.39 -18.74
N LEU A 95 -16.67 4.51 -17.44
CA LEU A 95 -16.41 3.34 -16.60
C LEU A 95 -17.67 2.83 -15.91
N SER A 96 -17.87 1.52 -15.98
CA SER A 96 -18.86 0.81 -15.17
C SER A 96 -18.48 0.99 -13.70
N PRO A 97 -19.41 1.28 -12.79
CA PRO A 97 -19.11 1.42 -11.37
C PRO A 97 -18.46 0.11 -10.90
N ASP A 98 -17.23 0.21 -10.39
CA ASP A 98 -16.56 -0.91 -9.76
C ASP A 98 -17.29 -1.19 -8.45
N SER A 99 -18.28 -2.07 -8.53
CA SER A 99 -19.33 -2.20 -7.51
C SER A 99 -18.77 -2.45 -6.11
N SER A 100 -17.57 -3.05 -5.99
CA SER A 100 -16.99 -3.40 -4.69
C SER A 100 -16.44 -2.20 -3.93
N LEU A 101 -15.68 -1.32 -4.60
CA LEU A 101 -15.09 -0.14 -3.95
C LEU A 101 -16.15 0.92 -3.64
N ASP A 102 -17.19 1.02 -4.47
CA ASP A 102 -18.33 1.89 -4.20
C ASP A 102 -19.18 1.38 -3.03
N GLU A 103 -19.39 0.06 -2.94
CA GLU A 103 -20.04 -0.58 -1.78
C GLU A 103 -19.21 -0.33 -0.50
N LEU A 104 -17.89 -0.50 -0.54
CA LEU A 104 -17.00 -0.22 0.61
C LEU A 104 -17.06 1.25 1.03
N ALA A 105 -16.97 2.18 0.08
CA ALA A 105 -17.07 3.61 0.36
C ALA A 105 -18.39 3.97 1.03
N ALA A 106 -19.50 3.40 0.56
CA ALA A 106 -20.82 3.63 1.15
C ALA A 106 -20.90 3.11 2.60
N ARG A 107 -20.32 1.94 2.89
CA ARG A 107 -20.28 1.37 4.25
C ARG A 107 -19.43 2.20 5.20
N LEU A 108 -18.23 2.63 4.76
CA LEU A 108 -17.37 3.50 5.56
C LEU A 108 -18.06 4.82 5.91
N ASN A 109 -18.74 5.45 4.95
CA ASN A 109 -19.52 6.67 5.21
C ASN A 109 -20.70 6.45 6.19
N ALA A 110 -21.20 5.22 6.32
CA ALA A 110 -22.28 4.90 7.23
C ALA A 110 -21.79 4.59 8.65
N GLU A 111 -20.61 3.96 8.80
CA GLU A 111 -20.12 3.46 10.09
C GLU A 111 -19.07 4.36 10.75
N VAL A 112 -18.21 5.03 9.96
CA VAL A 112 -17.14 5.87 10.51
C VAL A 112 -17.69 7.26 10.85
N ALA A 113 -17.71 7.60 12.14
CA ALA A 113 -18.18 8.90 12.61
C ALA A 113 -17.11 10.01 12.49
N ASP A 114 -15.82 9.67 12.54
CA ASP A 114 -14.75 10.66 12.45
C ASP A 114 -14.52 11.10 11.00
N VAL A 115 -14.80 12.38 10.74
CA VAL A 115 -14.62 13.02 9.44
C VAL A 115 -13.16 12.97 8.98
N THR A 116 -12.21 13.03 9.90
CA THR A 116 -10.78 13.00 9.60
C THR A 116 -10.36 11.63 9.06
N GLU A 117 -10.84 10.55 9.68
CA GLU A 117 -10.59 9.19 9.22
C GLU A 117 -11.27 8.94 7.87
N LEU A 118 -12.53 9.41 7.71
CA LEU A 118 -13.25 9.33 6.44
C LEU A 118 -12.51 9.98 5.29
N VAL A 119 -11.86 11.14 5.49
CA VAL A 119 -11.06 11.80 4.46
C VAL A 119 -9.87 10.92 4.05
N VAL A 120 -9.20 10.26 5.00
CA VAL A 120 -8.10 9.35 4.70
C VAL A 120 -8.61 8.13 3.93
N TYR A 121 -9.69 7.50 4.40
CA TYR A 121 -10.31 6.35 3.73
C TYR A 121 -10.75 6.67 2.30
N ALA A 122 -11.45 7.79 2.10
CA ALA A 122 -11.91 8.22 0.78
C ALA A 122 -10.75 8.38 -0.19
N ARG A 123 -9.65 9.00 0.25
CA ARG A 123 -8.45 9.14 -0.57
C ARG A 123 -7.80 7.80 -0.91
N VAL A 124 -7.73 6.86 0.05
CA VAL A 124 -7.19 5.53 -0.22
C VAL A 124 -8.07 4.79 -1.22
N ILE A 125 -9.40 4.90 -1.10
CA ILE A 125 -10.33 4.31 -2.07
C ILE A 125 -10.15 4.90 -3.46
N ASP A 126 -9.96 6.22 -3.59
CA ASP A 126 -9.68 6.84 -4.88
C ASP A 126 -8.36 6.34 -5.47
N MET A 127 -7.31 6.19 -4.65
CA MET A 127 -6.04 5.59 -5.09
C MET A 127 -6.18 4.12 -5.51
N LEU A 128 -7.10 3.35 -4.90
CA LEU A 128 -7.42 1.99 -5.30
C LEU A 128 -8.19 1.96 -6.63
N ARG A 129 -9.16 2.88 -6.82
CA ARG A 129 -9.91 3.01 -8.09
C ARG A 129 -8.98 3.34 -9.25
N ASP A 130 -8.08 4.30 -9.05
CA ASP A 130 -7.06 4.66 -10.04
C ASP A 130 -6.15 3.46 -10.34
N ALA A 131 -5.67 2.77 -9.30
CA ALA A 131 -4.82 1.59 -9.46
C ALA A 131 -5.49 0.50 -10.29
N THR A 132 -6.78 0.22 -10.05
CA THR A 132 -7.54 -0.80 -10.79
C THR A 132 -7.47 -0.58 -12.31
N GLN A 133 -7.42 0.67 -12.76
CA GLN A 133 -7.33 1.04 -14.18
C GLN A 133 -5.91 0.87 -14.72
N TRP A 134 -4.90 1.34 -13.99
CA TRP A 134 -3.53 1.50 -14.52
C TRP A 134 -2.54 0.40 -14.16
N VAL A 135 -2.86 -0.45 -13.17
CA VAL A 135 -1.92 -1.44 -12.61
C VAL A 135 -1.28 -2.37 -13.65
N HIS A 136 -2.00 -2.67 -14.73
CA HIS A 136 -1.49 -3.51 -15.82
C HIS A 136 -0.35 -2.87 -16.64
N LEU A 137 -0.15 -1.55 -16.53
CA LEU A 137 0.93 -0.78 -17.17
C LEU A 137 2.06 -0.43 -16.21
N TRP A 138 1.98 -0.85 -14.95
CA TRP A 138 2.98 -0.53 -13.94
C TRP A 138 4.24 -1.36 -14.10
N GLU A 139 5.37 -0.68 -14.01
CA GLU A 139 6.67 -1.26 -13.79
C GLU A 139 6.98 -1.32 -12.27
N GLY A 140 8.10 -1.95 -11.89
CA GLY A 140 8.44 -2.12 -10.49
C GLY A 140 8.54 -0.79 -9.71
N ALA A 141 9.03 0.28 -10.35
CA ALA A 141 9.09 1.59 -9.74
C ALA A 141 7.70 2.20 -9.51
N ASP A 142 6.76 2.04 -10.45
CA ASP A 142 5.39 2.53 -10.31
C ASP A 142 4.68 1.82 -9.17
N ALA A 143 4.81 0.49 -9.09
CA ALA A 143 4.24 -0.29 -7.99
C ALA A 143 4.81 0.13 -6.63
N LEU A 144 6.12 0.37 -6.54
CA LEU A 144 6.75 0.83 -5.29
C LEU A 144 6.27 2.24 -4.89
N ILE A 145 6.18 3.17 -5.85
CA ILE A 145 5.67 4.52 -5.62
C ILE A 145 4.22 4.47 -5.17
N TRP A 146 3.40 3.62 -5.80
CA TRP A 146 2.01 3.44 -5.43
C TRP A 146 1.87 2.93 -4.00
N ILE A 147 2.54 1.83 -3.64
CA ILE A 147 2.53 1.26 -2.28
C ILE A 147 2.93 2.31 -1.24
N TYR A 148 4.00 3.06 -1.53
CA TYR A 148 4.48 4.11 -0.64
C TYR A 148 3.41 5.20 -0.42
N ARG A 149 2.86 5.75 -1.51
CA ARG A 149 1.89 6.86 -1.45
C ARG A 149 0.54 6.44 -0.88
N SER A 150 0.09 5.23 -1.21
CA SER A 150 -1.20 4.72 -0.73
C SER A 150 -1.19 4.46 0.76
N LEU A 151 -0.03 4.04 1.30
CA LEU A 151 0.11 3.71 2.71
C LEU A 151 0.54 4.91 3.55
N GLU A 152 1.25 5.90 3.01
CA GLU A 152 1.83 7.04 3.76
C GLU A 152 0.91 7.60 4.85
N ASP A 153 -0.30 8.00 4.48
CA ASP A 153 -1.26 8.59 5.41
C ASP A 153 -2.27 7.58 5.97
N PHE A 154 -2.25 6.36 5.44
CA PHE A 154 -3.13 5.27 5.89
C PHE A 154 -2.51 4.46 7.03
N ILE A 155 -1.18 4.47 7.17
CA ILE A 155 -0.46 3.74 8.22
C ILE A 155 -1.02 4.03 9.63
N PRO A 156 -1.32 5.27 10.05
CA PRO A 156 -1.87 5.52 11.38
C PRO A 156 -3.19 4.77 11.64
N LEU A 157 -4.06 4.64 10.64
CA LEU A 157 -5.31 3.88 10.74
C LEU A 157 -5.05 2.37 10.77
N LEU A 158 -4.07 1.90 10.00
CA LEU A 158 -3.65 0.50 10.02
C LEU A 158 -3.06 0.09 11.38
N GLU A 159 -2.37 1.00 12.08
CA GLU A 159 -1.83 0.74 13.42
C GLU A 159 -2.92 0.62 14.49
N LEU A 160 -4.05 1.31 14.31
CA LEU A 160 -5.22 1.15 15.17
C LEU A 160 -5.94 -0.19 14.93
N ARG A 161 -5.68 -0.83 13.78
CA ARG A 161 -6.28 -2.12 13.38
C ARG A 161 -7.81 -2.13 13.52
N THR A 162 -8.45 -1.03 13.17
CA THR A 162 -9.92 -0.97 13.15
C THR A 162 -10.46 -1.89 12.05
N GLN A 163 -11.72 -2.30 12.19
CA GLN A 163 -12.35 -3.22 11.25
C GLN A 163 -12.46 -2.61 9.84
N GLU A 164 -12.63 -1.30 9.78
CA GLU A 164 -12.67 -0.46 8.59
C GLU A 164 -11.30 -0.39 7.91
N ALA A 165 -10.24 -0.13 8.68
CA ALA A 165 -8.87 -0.10 8.16
C ALA A 165 -8.44 -1.47 7.60
N LEU A 166 -8.77 -2.55 8.30
CA LEU A 166 -8.51 -3.90 7.84
C LEU A 166 -9.32 -4.23 6.57
N SER A 167 -10.57 -3.78 6.48
CA SER A 167 -11.40 -3.96 5.28
C SER A 167 -10.84 -3.23 4.06
N VAL A 168 -10.33 -2.01 4.23
CA VAL A 168 -9.63 -1.26 3.16
C VAL A 168 -8.31 -1.95 2.79
N LEU A 169 -7.57 -2.49 3.77
CA LEU A 169 -6.34 -3.24 3.53
C LEU A 169 -6.57 -4.52 2.69
N ALA A 170 -7.69 -5.21 2.87
CA ALA A 170 -8.05 -6.35 2.02
C ALA A 170 -8.28 -5.92 0.55
N HIS A 171 -8.83 -4.73 0.30
CA HIS A 171 -8.97 -4.21 -1.05
C HIS A 171 -7.61 -3.77 -1.63
N PHE A 172 -6.71 -3.24 -0.80
CA PHE A 172 -5.32 -3.00 -1.18
C PHE A 172 -4.60 -4.27 -1.63
N ALA A 173 -4.85 -5.40 -0.98
CA ALA A 173 -4.28 -6.70 -1.37
C ALA A 173 -4.67 -7.13 -2.80
N VAL A 174 -5.82 -6.69 -3.32
CA VAL A 174 -6.24 -6.95 -4.71
C VAL A 174 -5.27 -6.30 -5.70
N ILE A 175 -4.89 -5.05 -5.46
CA ILE A 175 -3.92 -4.36 -6.32
C ILE A 175 -2.56 -5.05 -6.24
N LEU A 176 -2.12 -5.43 -5.03
CA LEU A 176 -0.88 -6.19 -4.88
C LEU A 176 -0.90 -7.50 -5.65
N LYS A 177 -2.04 -8.19 -5.69
CA LYS A 177 -2.20 -9.44 -6.46
C LYS A 177 -1.93 -9.20 -7.95
N ARG A 178 -2.42 -8.08 -8.48
CA ARG A 178 -2.22 -7.70 -9.89
C ARG A 178 -0.77 -7.29 -10.18
N CYS A 179 -0.02 -6.88 -9.15
CA CYS A 179 1.41 -6.57 -9.22
C CYS A 179 2.34 -7.78 -8.97
N GLU A 180 1.84 -9.02 -8.86
CA GLU A 180 2.70 -10.21 -8.61
C GLU A 180 3.61 -10.59 -9.80
N ASN A 181 3.52 -9.87 -10.93
CA ASN A 181 4.55 -9.90 -11.97
C ASN A 181 5.92 -9.38 -11.45
N GLN A 182 5.91 -8.60 -10.37
CA GLN A 182 7.10 -8.21 -9.63
C GLN A 182 7.48 -9.31 -8.64
N TRP A 183 8.69 -9.86 -8.80
CA TRP A 183 9.20 -10.96 -7.95
C TRP A 183 9.14 -10.65 -6.45
N TRP A 184 9.30 -9.38 -6.08
CA TRP A 184 9.28 -8.91 -4.69
C TRP A 184 7.87 -8.73 -4.11
N LEU A 185 6.78 -8.88 -4.88
CA LEU A 185 5.39 -8.83 -4.38
C LEU A 185 4.71 -10.19 -4.31
N GLN A 186 5.36 -11.25 -4.78
CA GLN A 186 4.77 -12.58 -4.85
C GLN A 186 4.31 -13.07 -3.47
N GLY A 187 3.02 -13.40 -3.33
CA GLY A 187 2.45 -13.97 -2.11
C GLY A 187 1.93 -12.95 -1.09
N TRP A 188 2.25 -11.65 -1.22
CA TRP A 188 1.79 -10.62 -0.27
C TRP A 188 0.28 -10.48 -0.22
N ALA A 189 -0.38 -10.55 -1.38
CA ALA A 189 -1.83 -10.42 -1.44
C ALA A 189 -2.55 -11.49 -0.59
N VAL A 190 -2.09 -12.74 -0.70
CA VAL A 190 -2.65 -13.87 0.05
C VAL A 190 -2.35 -13.75 1.53
N GLN A 191 -1.12 -13.36 1.90
CA GLN A 191 -0.74 -13.17 3.29
C GLN A 191 -1.54 -12.07 3.97
N ILE A 192 -1.66 -10.90 3.33
CA ILE A 192 -2.46 -9.78 3.85
C ILE A 192 -3.91 -10.20 4.00
N MET A 193 -4.48 -10.89 3.01
CA MET A 193 -5.88 -11.37 3.08
C MET A 193 -6.09 -12.33 4.26
N SER A 194 -5.16 -13.28 4.47
CA SER A 194 -5.23 -14.21 5.60
C SER A 194 -5.15 -13.49 6.95
N GLY A 195 -4.19 -12.58 7.12
CA GLY A 195 -4.02 -11.83 8.37
C GLY A 195 -5.19 -10.90 8.67
N VAL A 196 -5.73 -10.24 7.64
CA VAL A 196 -6.94 -9.42 7.75
C VAL A 196 -8.13 -10.29 8.16
N TYR A 197 -8.41 -11.39 7.43
CA TYR A 197 -9.57 -12.23 7.70
C TYR A 197 -9.59 -12.81 9.13
N GLN A 198 -8.42 -13.11 9.70
CA GLN A 198 -8.30 -13.60 11.08
C GLN A 198 -8.68 -12.53 12.13
N GLN A 199 -8.47 -11.25 11.82
CA GLN A 199 -8.72 -10.12 12.74
C GLN A 199 -10.10 -9.48 12.56
N LEU A 200 -10.77 -9.74 11.43
CA LEU A 200 -12.11 -9.22 11.19
C LEU A 200 -13.18 -9.95 12.02
N ASP A 201 -14.14 -9.17 12.51
CA ASP A 201 -15.37 -9.68 13.09
C ASP A 201 -16.30 -10.29 12.02
N TYR A 202 -17.44 -10.85 12.46
CA TYR A 202 -18.37 -11.51 11.56
C TYR A 202 -18.98 -10.57 10.51
N ASP A 203 -19.25 -9.33 10.90
CA ASP A 203 -19.85 -8.35 10.02
C ASP A 203 -18.79 -7.91 8.98
N HIS A 204 -17.61 -7.47 9.36
CA HIS A 204 -16.62 -6.98 8.40
C HIS A 204 -16.05 -8.06 7.48
N LYS A 205 -16.14 -9.35 7.84
CA LYS A 205 -15.82 -10.46 6.91
C LYS A 205 -16.63 -10.43 5.62
N HIS A 206 -17.88 -9.94 5.64
CA HIS A 206 -18.66 -9.81 4.40
C HIS A 206 -18.23 -8.63 3.52
N TRP A 207 -17.41 -7.71 4.04
CA TRP A 207 -16.86 -6.58 3.28
C TRP A 207 -15.71 -7.01 2.40
N ILE A 208 -14.97 -8.05 2.83
CA ILE A 208 -13.81 -8.55 2.12
C ILE A 208 -14.12 -9.78 1.26
N TYR A 209 -15.38 -10.19 1.16
CA TYR A 209 -15.76 -11.38 0.40
C TYR A 209 -15.40 -11.26 -1.09
N ARG A 210 -15.72 -10.11 -1.70
CA ARG A 210 -15.38 -9.84 -3.11
C ARG A 210 -13.88 -9.73 -3.36
N PRO A 211 -13.10 -8.91 -2.63
CA PRO A 211 -11.65 -8.84 -2.87
C PRO A 211 -10.95 -10.19 -2.62
N ALA A 212 -11.39 -10.97 -1.64
CA ALA A 212 -10.90 -12.33 -1.43
C ALA A 212 -11.17 -13.25 -2.64
N ALA A 213 -12.40 -13.22 -3.18
CA ALA A 213 -12.75 -13.99 -4.36
C ALA A 213 -11.95 -13.56 -5.60
N GLU A 214 -11.71 -12.26 -5.78
CA GLU A 214 -10.96 -11.72 -6.91
C GLU A 214 -9.51 -12.21 -6.95
N ILE A 215 -8.85 -12.28 -5.80
CA ILE A 215 -7.47 -12.78 -5.72
C ILE A 215 -7.38 -14.32 -5.68
N GLY A 216 -8.51 -15.02 -5.74
CA GLY A 216 -8.60 -16.47 -5.65
C GLY A 216 -8.28 -17.03 -4.26
N TRP A 217 -8.48 -16.23 -3.20
CA TRP A 217 -8.24 -16.67 -1.82
C TRP A 217 -9.36 -17.59 -1.34
N ILE A 218 -8.97 -18.67 -0.65
CA ILE A 218 -9.92 -19.69 -0.17
C ILE A 218 -10.28 -19.38 1.27
N PHE A 219 -11.56 -19.16 1.52
CA PHE A 219 -12.06 -18.95 2.89
C PHE A 219 -11.79 -20.18 3.75
N PRO A 220 -11.17 -20.03 4.94
CA PRO A 220 -11.01 -21.13 5.86
C PRO A 220 -12.39 -21.63 6.26
N ASN A 221 -12.60 -22.94 6.16
CA ASN A 221 -13.83 -23.57 6.63
C ASN A 221 -14.03 -23.17 8.09
N SER A 222 -15.13 -22.48 8.40
CA SER A 222 -15.58 -22.23 9.75
C SER A 222 -15.65 -23.59 10.45
N ARG A 223 -14.71 -23.86 11.36
CA ARG A 223 -14.76 -25.07 12.18
C ARG A 223 -16.06 -25.00 12.98
N GLU A 224 -16.97 -25.92 12.69
CA GLU A 224 -18.13 -26.27 13.52
C GLU A 224 -17.71 -26.67 14.93
#